data_AF-A0A7D6ECJ1-F1
#
_entry.id   AF-A0A7D6ECJ1-F1
#
_cell.length_a   1.000
_cell.length_b   1.000
_cell.length_c   1.000
_cell.angle_alpha   90.00
_cell.angle_beta   90.00
_cell.angle_gamma   90.00
#
_symmetry.space_group_name_H-M   'P 1'
#
loop_
_entity.id
_entity.type
_entity.pdbx_description
1 polymer ?
#
loop_
_entity_poly.entity_id
_entity_poly.type
_entity_poly.pdbx_seq_one_letter_code
_entity_poly.pdbx_strand_id
1 'polypeptide(L)'
;MPMQDGWRYCGKCHAMFYDGYPDKGHCASGVGHAVVGYSYNFSLPWGDDPEDANHQRGWRYCGKCHAMFFDGYPYKGHCPAGGGHGASGWEFRLPHDVPDSPLDQGGWRYCGKCHAMFFDGYPDKGVCPGGGGHAAEGFVFVLKHDSVKTFDAGPLTCGLPLGGSAHLACQSNGAYTLTGHAHDSGFDTIQYAWAAALVTPAGIAFTFAHQGRVEGTSAGLPFGTPRRDDHFTLASTNS
;
A
#
# COMPACT_ATOMS: atom_id res chain seq x y z
N MET A 1 18.85 -15.57 -6.86
CA MET A 1 18.38 -14.44 -7.67
C MET A 1 18.36 -13.16 -6.84
N PRO A 2 18.90 -12.05 -7.35
CA PRO A 2 18.75 -10.74 -6.72
C PRO A 2 17.27 -10.30 -6.74
N MET A 3 16.91 -9.44 -5.79
CA MET A 3 15.55 -8.93 -5.60
C MET A 3 15.57 -7.41 -5.72
N GLN A 4 14.50 -6.83 -6.24
CA GLN A 4 14.24 -5.39 -6.17
C GLN A 4 12.98 -5.17 -5.35
N ASP A 5 13.10 -4.42 -4.25
CA ASP A 5 11.98 -3.96 -3.44
C ASP A 5 11.40 -2.63 -3.97
N GLY A 6 10.39 -2.09 -3.31
CA GLY A 6 9.78 -0.80 -3.67
C GLY A 6 8.62 -0.93 -4.66
N TRP A 7 8.21 -2.16 -5.00
CA TRP A 7 7.01 -2.38 -5.82
C TRP A 7 5.76 -2.33 -4.95
N ARG A 8 4.75 -1.57 -5.38
CA ARG A 8 3.54 -1.29 -4.59
C ARG A 8 2.28 -1.56 -5.41
N TYR A 9 1.19 -1.80 -4.69
CA TYR A 9 -0.15 -1.84 -5.25
C TYR A 9 -0.75 -0.43 -5.29
N CYS A 10 -1.29 -0.04 -6.45
CA CYS A 10 -2.02 1.21 -6.60
C CYS A 10 -3.51 1.02 -6.31
N GLY A 11 -4.04 1.68 -5.28
CA GLY A 11 -5.46 1.54 -4.90
C GLY A 11 -6.48 2.15 -5.86
N LYS A 12 -6.04 2.82 -6.94
CA LYS A 12 -6.94 3.46 -7.92
C LYS A 12 -7.07 2.65 -9.21
N CYS A 13 -5.93 2.17 -9.74
CA CYS A 13 -5.91 1.39 -10.98
C CYS A 13 -5.63 -0.10 -10.75
N HIS A 14 -5.29 -0.51 -9.53
CA HIS A 14 -4.96 -1.89 -9.15
C HIS A 14 -3.71 -2.47 -9.81
N ALA A 15 -3.00 -1.68 -10.62
CA ALA A 15 -1.73 -2.05 -11.21
C ALA A 15 -0.60 -2.03 -10.17
N MET A 16 0.35 -2.96 -10.32
CA MET A 16 1.62 -2.90 -9.63
C MET A 16 2.51 -1.82 -10.26
N PHE A 17 3.09 -0.97 -9.43
CA PHE A 17 3.99 0.10 -9.86
C PHE A 17 5.21 0.20 -8.96
N TYR A 18 6.31 0.71 -9.51
CA TYR A 18 7.54 0.96 -8.77
C TYR A 18 7.47 2.33 -8.08
N ASP A 19 7.60 2.34 -6.76
CA ASP A 19 7.43 3.51 -5.91
C ASP A 19 8.77 4.15 -5.47
N GLY A 20 9.84 3.89 -6.22
CA GLY A 20 11.18 4.40 -5.91
C GLY A 20 11.45 5.85 -6.32
N TYR A 21 10.48 6.53 -6.96
CA TYR A 21 10.65 7.91 -7.45
C TYR A 21 9.53 8.85 -6.95
N PRO A 22 9.83 10.13 -6.70
CA PRO A 22 8.86 11.09 -6.17
C PRO A 22 7.67 11.39 -7.09
N ASP A 23 7.83 11.28 -8.41
CA ASP A 23 6.82 11.61 -9.41
C ASP A 23 5.73 10.53 -9.58
N LYS A 24 5.95 9.34 -9.00
CA LYS A 24 5.00 8.21 -8.92
C LYS A 24 4.51 7.66 -10.27
N GLY A 25 4.98 8.16 -11.42
CA GLY A 25 4.59 7.72 -12.76
C GLY A 25 3.11 7.96 -13.10
N HIS A 26 2.79 8.02 -14.41
CA HIS A 26 1.42 8.24 -14.88
C HIS A 26 0.44 7.12 -14.49
N CYS A 27 -0.69 7.47 -13.86
CA CYS A 27 -1.74 6.51 -13.50
C CYS A 27 -2.91 6.56 -14.48
N ALA A 28 -3.60 5.43 -14.69
CA ALA A 28 -4.84 5.40 -15.48
C ALA A 28 -6.03 6.10 -14.79
N SER A 29 -5.94 6.35 -13.47
CA SER A 29 -6.99 6.96 -12.64
C SER A 29 -6.51 8.25 -11.97
N GLY A 30 -5.68 9.05 -12.66
CA GLY A 30 -5.21 10.35 -12.20
C GLY A 30 -3.79 10.69 -12.64
N VAL A 31 -3.17 11.67 -11.99
CA VAL A 31 -1.81 12.11 -12.35
C VAL A 31 -0.77 11.05 -11.99
N GLY A 32 -0.75 10.59 -10.73
CA GLY A 32 0.23 9.66 -10.19
C GLY A 32 -0.37 8.41 -9.56
N HIS A 33 0.41 7.32 -9.48
CA HIS A 33 0.04 6.15 -8.71
C HIS A 33 -0.10 6.49 -7.21
N ALA A 34 -0.94 5.74 -6.49
CA ALA A 34 -1.24 5.99 -5.08
C ALA A 34 -1.19 4.71 -4.26
N VAL A 35 -0.29 4.67 -3.28
CA VAL A 35 -0.21 3.61 -2.28
C VAL A 35 -1.39 3.73 -1.32
N VAL A 36 -2.01 2.61 -0.96
CA VAL A 36 -2.98 2.54 0.15
C VAL A 36 -2.24 2.14 1.44
N GLY A 37 -2.67 2.66 2.60
CA GLY A 37 -1.90 2.55 3.86
C GLY A 37 -1.59 1.13 4.36
N TYR A 38 -2.28 0.12 3.82
CA TYR A 38 -2.06 -1.31 4.08
C TYR A 38 -1.46 -2.06 2.89
N SER A 39 -0.99 -1.36 1.85
CA SER A 39 -0.29 -1.99 0.72
C SER A 39 1.04 -2.53 1.20
N TYR A 40 1.25 -3.82 0.94
CA TYR A 40 2.54 -4.48 1.00
C TYR A 40 3.60 -3.78 0.13
N ASN A 41 4.87 -4.01 0.48
CA ASN A 41 6.02 -3.76 -0.36
C ASN A 41 6.49 -5.09 -0.98
N PHE A 42 6.38 -5.19 -2.31
CA PHE A 42 6.74 -6.40 -3.04
C PHE A 42 8.22 -6.38 -3.43
N SER A 43 8.84 -7.55 -3.31
CA SER A 43 10.22 -7.79 -3.74
C SER A 43 10.20 -8.71 -4.95
N LEU A 44 10.58 -8.17 -6.11
CA LEU A 44 10.51 -8.88 -7.37
C LEU A 44 11.91 -9.38 -7.79
N PRO A 45 12.04 -10.66 -8.18
CA PRO A 45 13.29 -11.18 -8.67
C PRO A 45 13.61 -10.68 -10.07
N TRP A 46 14.89 -10.39 -10.29
CA TRP A 46 15.43 -10.01 -11.59
C TRP A 46 16.71 -10.80 -11.90
N GLY A 47 17.09 -10.84 -13.17
CA GLY A 47 18.31 -11.50 -13.63
C GLY A 47 18.16 -12.29 -14.93
N ASP A 48 19.23 -12.98 -15.29
CA ASP A 48 19.37 -13.66 -16.58
C ASP A 48 19.04 -15.17 -16.52
N ASP A 49 18.50 -15.65 -15.39
CA ASP A 49 18.07 -17.04 -15.24
C ASP A 49 16.99 -17.35 -16.30
N PRO A 50 17.06 -18.52 -16.99
CA PRO A 50 16.14 -18.88 -18.05
C PRO A 50 14.70 -19.07 -17.54
N GLU A 51 13.73 -18.98 -18.44
CA GLU A 51 12.32 -19.27 -18.12
C GLU A 51 12.19 -20.74 -17.72
N ASP A 52 11.39 -21.03 -16.69
CA ASP A 52 11.14 -22.40 -16.25
C ASP A 52 9.64 -22.64 -15.98
N ALA A 53 9.32 -23.85 -15.52
CA ALA A 53 7.93 -24.27 -15.28
C ALA A 53 7.20 -23.44 -14.22
N ASN A 54 7.91 -22.66 -13.40
CA ASN A 54 7.37 -21.92 -12.27
C ASN A 54 7.69 -20.42 -12.32
N HIS A 55 8.32 -19.93 -13.38
CA HIS A 55 8.62 -18.52 -13.50
C HIS A 55 8.65 -18.02 -14.93
N GLN A 56 7.97 -16.91 -15.16
CA GLN A 56 7.87 -16.26 -16.46
C GLN A 56 8.83 -15.06 -16.54
N ARG A 57 9.63 -15.00 -17.60
CA ARG A 57 10.53 -13.85 -17.88
C ARG A 57 9.82 -12.75 -18.66
N GLY A 58 10.55 -11.73 -19.11
CA GLY A 58 10.00 -10.68 -19.97
C GLY A 58 9.12 -9.64 -19.28
N TRP A 59 9.05 -9.65 -17.94
CA TRP A 59 8.40 -8.58 -17.18
C TRP A 59 9.34 -7.40 -17.03
N ARG A 60 8.88 -6.18 -17.30
CA ARG A 60 9.69 -4.96 -17.35
C ARG A 60 9.04 -3.82 -16.60
N TYR A 61 9.88 -2.94 -16.08
CA TYR A 61 9.46 -1.62 -15.59
C TYR A 61 9.20 -0.68 -16.77
N CYS A 62 8.08 0.03 -16.75
CA CYS A 62 7.79 1.08 -17.72
C CYS A 62 8.32 2.43 -17.22
N GLY A 63 9.27 3.04 -17.94
CA GLY A 63 9.86 4.34 -17.57
C GLY A 63 8.91 5.54 -17.67
N LYS A 64 7.72 5.37 -18.23
CA LYS A 64 6.71 6.45 -18.36
C LYS A 64 5.67 6.44 -17.26
N CYS A 65 5.13 5.25 -16.97
CA CYS A 65 4.02 5.09 -16.02
C CYS A 65 4.42 4.37 -14.74
N HIS A 66 5.65 3.88 -14.65
CA HIS A 66 6.19 3.12 -13.52
C HIS A 66 5.52 1.78 -13.24
N ALA A 67 4.54 1.39 -14.05
CA ALA A 67 3.89 0.09 -13.95
C ALA A 67 4.82 -1.06 -14.36
N MET A 68 4.64 -2.21 -13.70
CA MET A 68 5.17 -3.49 -14.16
C MET A 68 4.34 -3.96 -15.36
N PHE A 69 4.97 -4.27 -16.49
CA PHE A 69 4.27 -4.74 -17.69
C PHE A 69 5.02 -5.91 -18.36
N PHE A 70 4.28 -6.73 -19.09
CA PHE A 70 4.85 -7.84 -19.85
C PHE A 70 5.29 -7.37 -21.24
N ASP A 71 6.57 -7.54 -21.54
CA ASP A 71 7.23 -7.03 -22.75
C ASP A 71 7.42 -8.11 -23.84
N GLY A 72 6.69 -9.23 -23.75
CA GLY A 72 6.85 -10.39 -24.63
C GLY A 72 6.20 -10.27 -26.03
N TYR A 73 5.52 -9.17 -26.35
CA TYR A 73 4.83 -8.98 -27.64
C TYR A 73 5.29 -7.71 -28.36
N PRO A 74 5.17 -7.61 -29.71
CA PRO A 74 5.47 -6.37 -30.44
C PRO A 74 4.59 -5.19 -30.02
N TYR A 75 3.30 -5.45 -29.81
CA TYR A 75 2.40 -4.48 -29.19
C TYR A 75 2.63 -4.46 -27.69
N LYS A 76 2.91 -3.29 -27.12
CA LYS A 76 3.30 -3.11 -25.72
C LYS A 76 2.13 -2.73 -24.81
N GLY A 77 0.89 -3.07 -25.18
CA GLY A 77 -0.31 -2.71 -24.43
C GLY A 77 -0.61 -1.21 -24.39
N HIS A 78 -1.78 -0.83 -23.86
CA HIS A 78 -2.10 0.59 -23.60
C HIS A 78 -1.38 1.15 -22.38
N CYS A 79 -0.54 2.16 -22.57
CA CYS A 79 0.10 2.92 -21.49
C CYS A 79 -0.73 4.17 -21.13
N PRO A 80 -0.94 4.50 -19.85
CA PRO A 80 -1.65 5.73 -19.45
C PRO A 80 -0.91 7.02 -19.84
N ALA A 81 0.39 6.96 -20.09
CA ALA A 81 1.18 8.07 -20.65
C ALA A 81 1.03 8.22 -22.18
N GLY A 82 0.17 7.41 -22.81
CA GLY A 82 0.00 7.34 -24.26
C GLY A 82 0.89 6.29 -24.93
N GLY A 83 0.38 5.71 -26.03
CA GLY A 83 1.06 4.68 -26.81
C GLY A 83 1.30 3.37 -26.03
N GLY A 84 2.33 2.62 -26.44
CA GLY A 84 2.78 1.39 -25.80
C GLY A 84 3.61 1.60 -24.53
N HIS A 85 3.69 0.62 -23.62
CA HIS A 85 4.64 0.67 -22.52
C HIS A 85 6.10 0.75 -23.02
N GLY A 86 6.95 1.47 -22.28
CA GLY A 86 8.37 1.67 -22.64
C GLY A 86 9.30 1.03 -21.62
N ALA A 87 9.91 -0.11 -21.98
CA ALA A 87 10.79 -0.86 -21.10
C ALA A 87 12.01 -0.04 -20.64
N SER A 88 12.34 -0.14 -19.36
CA SER A 88 13.54 0.46 -18.76
C SER A 88 14.01 -0.39 -17.57
N GLY A 89 15.28 -0.25 -17.20
CA GLY A 89 15.85 -1.00 -16.07
C GLY A 89 15.92 -2.51 -16.33
N TRP A 90 15.71 -3.28 -15.26
CA TRP A 90 15.87 -4.73 -15.24
C TRP A 90 14.76 -5.50 -15.98
N GLU A 91 15.07 -6.75 -16.28
CA GLU A 91 14.06 -7.76 -16.62
C GLU A 91 13.76 -8.62 -15.39
N PHE A 92 12.48 -8.75 -15.09
CA PHE A 92 11.95 -9.49 -13.95
C PHE A 92 11.46 -10.85 -14.38
N ARG A 93 11.54 -11.80 -13.45
CA ARG A 93 11.21 -13.20 -13.68
C ARG A 93 10.22 -13.67 -12.62
N LEU A 94 8.93 -13.53 -12.90
CA LEU A 94 7.91 -13.59 -11.87
C LEU A 94 7.44 -15.03 -11.59
N PRO A 95 7.33 -15.46 -10.32
CA PRO A 95 6.85 -16.79 -9.97
C PRO A 95 5.37 -16.99 -10.34
N HIS A 96 5.06 -18.17 -10.85
CA HIS A 96 3.70 -18.67 -11.08
C HIS A 96 3.63 -20.17 -10.80
N ASP A 97 2.41 -20.69 -10.60
CA ASP A 97 2.17 -22.11 -10.31
C ASP A 97 2.96 -22.62 -9.10
N VAL A 98 3.18 -21.75 -8.12
CA VAL A 98 3.79 -22.05 -6.82
C VAL A 98 2.77 -21.81 -5.70
N PRO A 99 2.82 -22.55 -4.58
CA PRO A 99 1.96 -22.26 -3.43
C PRO A 99 2.28 -20.90 -2.80
N ASP A 100 1.25 -20.20 -2.34
CA ASP A 100 1.41 -19.01 -1.50
C ASP A 100 1.97 -19.39 -0.11
N SER A 101 2.80 -18.53 0.47
CA SER A 101 3.21 -18.58 1.88
C SER A 101 2.76 -17.32 2.63
N PRO A 102 2.91 -17.23 3.97
CA PRO A 102 2.56 -16.02 4.72
C PRO A 102 3.30 -14.73 4.29
N LEU A 103 4.33 -14.84 3.47
CA LEU A 103 5.09 -13.71 2.91
C LEU A 103 4.92 -13.60 1.39
N ASP A 104 3.95 -14.31 0.82
CA ASP A 104 3.64 -14.23 -0.59
C ASP A 104 2.16 -13.89 -0.79
N GLN A 105 1.87 -13.18 -1.88
CA GLN A 105 0.52 -12.87 -2.29
C GLN A 105 0.29 -13.40 -3.70
N GLY A 106 -0.59 -14.38 -3.84
CA GLY A 106 -1.15 -14.81 -5.12
C GLY A 106 -2.18 -13.82 -5.67
N GLY A 107 -2.77 -14.15 -6.82
CA GLY A 107 -3.85 -13.34 -7.42
C GLY A 107 -3.39 -12.16 -8.26
N TRP A 108 -2.08 -12.01 -8.48
CA TRP A 108 -1.54 -11.07 -9.47
C TRP A 108 -1.72 -11.64 -10.88
N ARG A 109 -2.19 -10.81 -11.81
CA ARG A 109 -2.60 -11.21 -13.16
C ARG A 109 -2.01 -10.29 -14.22
N TYR A 110 -1.70 -10.87 -15.37
CA TYR A 110 -1.46 -10.11 -16.60
C TYR A 110 -2.79 -9.57 -17.14
N CYS A 111 -2.79 -8.29 -17.58
CA CYS A 111 -3.93 -7.71 -18.26
C CYS A 111 -3.79 -7.76 -19.79
N GLY A 112 -4.71 -8.43 -20.50
CA GLY A 112 -4.66 -8.53 -21.97
C GLY A 112 -4.83 -7.20 -22.74
N LYS A 113 -5.34 -6.15 -22.09
CA LYS A 113 -5.56 -4.84 -22.73
C LYS A 113 -4.36 -3.90 -22.60
N CYS A 114 -3.88 -3.71 -21.37
CA CYS A 114 -2.79 -2.79 -21.09
C CYS A 114 -1.43 -3.47 -20.93
N HIS A 115 -1.39 -4.79 -20.86
CA HIS A 115 -0.19 -5.61 -20.61
C HIS A 115 0.46 -5.38 -19.24
N ALA A 116 -0.12 -4.54 -18.39
CA ALA A 116 0.35 -4.32 -17.03
C ALA A 116 -0.03 -5.48 -16.11
N MET A 117 0.79 -5.72 -15.09
CA MET A 117 0.45 -6.57 -13.96
C MET A 117 -0.54 -5.83 -13.06
N PHE A 118 -1.64 -6.50 -12.69
CA PHE A 118 -2.63 -5.96 -11.76
C PHE A 118 -3.07 -7.01 -10.75
N PHE A 119 -3.58 -6.55 -9.61
CA PHE A 119 -4.12 -7.44 -8.59
C PHE A 119 -5.61 -7.72 -8.85
N ASP A 120 -5.96 -8.99 -9.08
CA ASP A 120 -7.33 -9.44 -9.37
C ASP A 120 -8.05 -9.98 -8.12
N GLY A 121 -7.77 -9.38 -6.96
CA GLY A 121 -8.38 -9.76 -5.68
C GLY A 121 -9.69 -9.03 -5.35
N TYR A 122 -10.13 -8.07 -6.18
CA TYR A 122 -11.31 -7.25 -5.95
C TYR A 122 -12.26 -7.23 -7.17
N PRO A 123 -13.60 -7.18 -6.97
CA PRO A 123 -14.56 -7.21 -8.07
C PRO A 123 -14.48 -6.05 -9.07
N ASP A 124 -14.06 -4.87 -8.63
CA ASP A 124 -14.02 -3.63 -9.43
C ASP A 124 -12.80 -3.57 -10.37
N LYS A 125 -11.80 -4.45 -10.19
CA LYS A 125 -10.62 -4.67 -11.05
C LYS A 125 -9.80 -3.42 -11.44
N GLY A 126 -10.04 -2.27 -10.81
CA GLY A 126 -9.32 -1.01 -11.04
C GLY A 126 -9.48 -0.43 -12.44
N VAL A 127 -9.13 0.85 -12.62
CA VAL A 127 -9.21 1.51 -13.93
C VAL A 127 -8.08 1.06 -14.87
N CYS A 128 -8.44 0.51 -16.03
CA CYS A 128 -7.51 0.11 -17.08
C CYS A 128 -7.38 1.21 -18.15
N PRO A 129 -6.16 1.55 -18.62
CA PRO A 129 -5.96 2.50 -19.72
C PRO A 129 -6.47 1.97 -21.08
N GLY A 130 -6.73 0.66 -21.20
CA GLY A 130 -7.45 0.06 -22.33
C GLY A 130 -8.97 0.16 -22.22
N GLY A 131 -9.51 0.91 -21.24
CA GLY A 131 -10.93 1.10 -20.98
C GLY A 131 -11.52 0.09 -19.99
N GLY A 132 -12.44 0.53 -19.13
CA GLY A 132 -13.10 -0.31 -18.12
C GLY A 132 -12.15 -0.90 -17.07
N GLY A 133 -12.53 -2.04 -16.47
CA GLY A 133 -11.72 -2.78 -15.50
C GLY A 133 -10.58 -3.58 -16.13
N HIS A 134 -9.51 -3.95 -15.40
CA HIS A 134 -8.47 -4.84 -15.94
C HIS A 134 -9.03 -6.22 -16.34
N ALA A 135 -8.49 -6.81 -17.41
CA ALA A 135 -8.91 -8.10 -17.96
C ALA A 135 -7.82 -9.16 -17.73
N ALA A 136 -8.01 -10.04 -16.75
CA ALA A 136 -7.07 -11.10 -16.38
C ALA A 136 -6.91 -12.15 -17.48
N GLU A 137 -5.66 -12.43 -17.84
CA GLU A 137 -5.26 -13.48 -18.77
C GLU A 137 -3.99 -14.19 -18.25
N GLY A 138 -3.62 -15.30 -18.88
CA GLY A 138 -2.39 -16.04 -18.57
C GLY A 138 -2.33 -16.61 -17.15
N PHE A 139 -1.12 -16.63 -16.58
CA PHE A 139 -0.83 -17.21 -15.27
C PHE A 139 -1.41 -16.40 -14.10
N VAL A 140 -1.47 -17.07 -12.95
CA VAL A 140 -1.61 -16.42 -11.63
C VAL A 140 -0.22 -16.31 -11.03
N PHE A 141 0.23 -15.08 -10.80
CA PHE A 141 1.53 -14.81 -10.22
C PHE A 141 1.43 -14.74 -8.70
N VAL A 142 2.50 -15.21 -8.06
CA VAL A 142 2.66 -15.24 -6.61
C VAL A 142 3.86 -14.38 -6.28
N LEU A 143 3.62 -13.24 -5.62
CA LEU A 143 4.63 -12.21 -5.40
C LEU A 143 5.01 -12.14 -3.93
N LYS A 144 6.31 -12.22 -3.69
CA LYS A 144 6.88 -12.05 -2.35
C LYS A 144 6.67 -10.63 -1.87
N HIS A 145 6.22 -10.49 -0.64
CA HIS A 145 6.08 -9.22 0.05
C HIS A 145 6.75 -9.20 1.42
N ASP A 146 6.84 -8.00 1.98
CA ASP A 146 7.28 -7.77 3.34
C ASP A 146 6.25 -8.25 4.38
N SER A 147 6.72 -8.47 5.61
CA SER A 147 5.82 -8.71 6.73
C SER A 147 5.28 -7.38 7.25
N VAL A 148 3.96 -7.27 7.34
CA VAL A 148 3.30 -6.21 8.12
C VAL A 148 3.04 -6.76 9.51
N LYS A 149 3.56 -6.09 10.53
CA LYS A 149 3.24 -6.37 11.93
C LYS A 149 2.28 -5.32 12.45
N THR A 150 1.14 -5.75 12.97
CA THR A 150 0.15 -4.87 13.59
C THR A 150 0.22 -4.94 15.10
N PHE A 151 0.02 -3.80 15.75
CA PHE A 151 0.02 -3.64 17.20
C PHE A 151 -1.19 -2.80 17.59
N ASP A 152 -2.09 -3.41 18.34
CA ASP A 152 -3.30 -2.77 18.86
C ASP A 152 -3.11 -2.43 20.34
N ALA A 153 -3.48 -1.22 20.73
CA ALA A 153 -3.47 -0.77 22.11
C ALA A 153 -4.79 -0.06 22.45
N GLY A 154 -5.40 -0.44 23.57
CA GLY A 154 -6.63 0.15 24.06
C GLY A 154 -7.27 -0.66 25.20
N PRO A 155 -8.15 -0.04 26.01
CA PRO A 155 -8.45 1.39 26.01
C PRO A 155 -7.25 2.21 26.52
N LEU A 156 -6.96 3.34 25.89
CA LEU A 156 -6.03 4.33 26.43
C LEU A 156 -6.62 4.87 27.73
N THR A 157 -5.87 4.77 28.82
CA THR A 157 -6.31 5.25 30.14
C THR A 157 -5.51 6.48 30.55
N CYS A 158 -6.22 7.50 31.02
CA CYS A 158 -5.64 8.69 31.62
C CYS A 158 -6.53 9.20 32.76
N GLY A 159 -6.06 10.19 33.53
CA GLY A 159 -6.83 10.77 34.64
C GLY A 159 -7.96 11.71 34.20
N LEU A 160 -8.13 11.94 32.89
CA LEU A 160 -9.20 12.74 32.31
C LEU A 160 -10.31 11.81 31.80
N PRO A 161 -11.54 12.31 31.54
CA PRO A 161 -12.59 11.54 30.89
C PRO A 161 -12.33 11.31 29.38
N LEU A 162 -11.07 11.13 29.00
CA LEU A 162 -10.58 10.90 27.65
C LEU A 162 -10.20 9.43 27.51
N GLY A 163 -10.91 8.73 26.62
CA GLY A 163 -10.60 7.36 26.21
C GLY A 163 -10.05 7.32 24.78
N GLY A 164 -9.60 6.14 24.34
CA GLY A 164 -9.13 5.98 22.98
C GLY A 164 -8.54 4.63 22.64
N SER A 165 -8.10 4.49 21.40
CA SER A 165 -7.39 3.31 20.90
C SER A 165 -6.30 3.73 19.90
N ALA A 166 -5.30 2.87 19.73
CA ALA A 166 -4.26 3.02 18.73
C ALA A 166 -4.05 1.69 18.01
N HIS A 167 -3.89 1.75 16.69
CA HIS A 167 -3.51 0.63 15.83
C HIS A 167 -2.30 1.05 15.00
N LEU A 168 -1.17 0.39 15.23
CA LEU A 168 0.08 0.61 14.51
C LEU A 168 0.34 -0.56 13.58
N ALA A 169 0.49 -0.32 12.29
CA ALA A 169 0.98 -1.27 11.31
C ALA A 169 2.40 -0.88 10.90
N CYS A 170 3.38 -1.78 11.06
CA CYS A 170 4.77 -1.57 10.68
C CYS A 170 5.21 -2.58 9.63
N GLN A 171 5.93 -2.09 8.63
CA GLN A 171 6.56 -2.87 7.57
C GLN A 171 8.04 -3.08 7.85
N SER A 172 8.62 -4.15 7.32
CA SER A 172 10.05 -4.45 7.51
C SER A 172 10.99 -3.46 6.82
N ASN A 173 10.49 -2.66 5.88
CA ASN A 173 11.22 -1.55 5.25
C ASN A 173 11.19 -0.25 6.09
N GLY A 174 10.64 -0.29 7.31
CA GLY A 174 10.50 0.87 8.18
C GLY A 174 9.27 1.74 7.92
N ALA A 175 8.48 1.45 6.88
CA ALA A 175 7.20 2.14 6.66
C ALA A 175 6.20 1.77 7.76
N TYR A 176 5.37 2.74 8.15
CA TYR A 176 4.32 2.50 9.14
C TYR A 176 3.07 3.32 8.83
N THR A 177 1.94 2.80 9.28
CA THR A 177 0.67 3.52 9.40
C THR A 177 0.21 3.42 10.85
N LEU A 178 -0.16 4.55 11.43
CA LEU A 178 -0.69 4.65 12.77
C LEU A 178 -2.06 5.28 12.71
N THR A 179 -3.08 4.51 13.05
CA THR A 179 -4.45 5.00 13.23
C THR A 179 -4.77 5.05 14.70
N GLY A 180 -5.63 5.99 15.07
CA GLY A 180 -6.14 6.00 16.43
C GLY A 180 -7.37 6.85 16.56
N HIS A 181 -7.92 6.76 17.76
CA HIS A 181 -9.17 7.35 18.13
C HIS A 181 -9.06 7.92 19.54
N ALA A 182 -9.59 9.12 19.74
CA ALA A 182 -9.81 9.71 21.05
C ALA A 182 -11.30 10.07 21.21
N HIS A 183 -11.85 9.81 22.39
CA HIS A 183 -13.23 10.11 22.74
C HIS A 183 -13.31 10.85 24.07
N ASP A 184 -14.03 11.96 24.10
CA ASP A 184 -14.36 12.70 25.33
C ASP A 184 -15.71 12.26 25.91
N SER A 185 -15.68 11.69 27.11
CA SER A 185 -16.87 11.33 27.89
C SER A 185 -17.26 12.40 28.92
N GLY A 186 -16.50 13.49 29.00
CA GLY A 186 -16.59 14.54 30.00
C GLY A 186 -17.44 15.75 29.60
N PHE A 187 -17.33 16.78 30.45
CA PHE A 187 -18.06 18.03 30.30
C PHE A 187 -17.25 19.09 29.55
N ASP A 188 -15.97 19.24 29.87
CA ASP A 188 -15.09 20.27 29.32
C ASP A 188 -14.38 19.80 28.04
N THR A 189 -14.05 20.73 27.14
CA THR A 189 -13.21 20.43 25.97
C THR A 189 -11.80 20.01 26.39
N ILE A 190 -11.28 18.95 25.78
CA ILE A 190 -9.93 18.45 26.03
C ILE A 190 -9.04 18.68 24.81
N GLN A 191 -7.92 19.37 25.02
CA GLN A 191 -6.77 19.35 24.13
C GLN A 191 -5.83 18.25 24.59
N TYR A 192 -5.41 17.37 23.69
CA TYR A 192 -4.62 16.22 24.06
C TYR A 192 -3.41 16.02 23.15
N ALA A 193 -2.37 15.44 23.73
CA ALA A 193 -1.29 14.80 23.00
C ALA A 193 -1.28 13.33 23.43
N TRP A 194 -1.10 12.43 22.48
CA TRP A 194 -0.94 11.02 22.76
C TRP A 194 0.33 10.52 22.08
N ALA A 195 0.93 9.48 22.65
CA ALA A 195 2.09 8.85 22.10
C ALA A 195 1.95 7.32 22.15
N ALA A 196 2.41 6.65 21.10
CA ALA A 196 2.63 5.21 21.08
C ALA A 196 4.13 4.94 20.99
N ALA A 197 4.58 3.87 21.64
CA ALA A 197 5.94 3.39 21.56
C ALA A 197 5.95 1.92 21.16
N LEU A 198 6.63 1.61 20.05
CA LEU A 198 6.95 0.24 19.67
C LEU A 198 8.36 -0.07 20.15
N VAL A 199 8.50 -1.04 21.08
CA VAL A 199 9.78 -1.41 21.67
C VAL A 199 10.23 -2.77 21.13
N THR A 200 11.44 -2.82 20.57
CA THR A 200 12.03 -4.08 20.09
C THR A 200 12.53 -4.93 21.26
N PRO A 201 12.73 -6.25 21.09
CA PRO A 201 13.38 -7.08 22.11
C PRO A 201 14.79 -6.62 22.50
N ALA A 202 15.44 -5.84 21.63
CA ALA A 202 16.74 -5.22 21.90
C ALA A 202 16.64 -3.90 22.70
N GLY A 203 15.44 -3.46 23.06
CA GLY A 203 15.20 -2.24 23.83
C GLY A 203 15.17 -0.94 23.02
N ILE A 204 15.14 -1.01 21.69
CA ILE A 204 15.00 0.18 20.83
C ILE A 204 13.53 0.57 20.76
N ALA A 205 13.21 1.82 21.10
CA ALA A 205 11.85 2.36 21.06
C ALA A 205 11.65 3.28 19.85
N PHE A 206 10.67 2.96 19.01
CA PHE A 206 10.14 3.85 17.98
C PHE A 206 8.93 4.57 18.55
N THR A 207 8.95 5.90 18.55
CA THR A 207 7.87 6.71 19.11
C THR A 207 7.06 7.37 18.02
N PHE A 208 5.76 7.42 18.25
CA PHE A 208 4.80 8.04 17.36
C PHE A 208 3.91 8.93 18.19
N ALA A 209 3.53 10.10 17.69
CA ALA A 209 2.72 11.03 18.44
C ALA A 209 1.71 11.74 17.53
N HIS A 210 0.57 12.11 18.10
CA HIS A 210 -0.34 13.08 17.51
C HIS A 210 -0.96 13.97 18.58
N GLN A 211 -1.41 15.13 18.14
CA GLN A 211 -2.08 16.12 18.96
C GLN A 211 -3.43 16.40 18.36
N GLY A 212 -4.44 16.48 19.22
CA GLY A 212 -5.82 16.67 18.79
C GLY A 212 -6.66 17.39 19.83
N ARG A 213 -7.93 17.55 19.47
CA ARG A 213 -8.94 18.20 20.29
C ARG A 213 -10.24 17.43 20.19
N VAL A 214 -10.87 17.20 21.33
CA VAL A 214 -12.22 16.66 21.45
C VAL A 214 -13.06 17.59 22.31
N GLU A 215 -14.34 17.69 21.98
CA GLU A 215 -15.27 18.59 22.64
C GLU A 215 -16.10 17.84 23.68
N GLY A 216 -16.04 18.29 24.93
CA GLY A 216 -16.91 17.81 25.99
C GLY A 216 -18.37 18.27 25.82
N THR A 217 -19.24 17.74 26.66
CA THR A 217 -20.70 17.96 26.58
C THR A 217 -21.10 19.45 26.59
N SER A 218 -20.33 20.30 27.25
CA SER A 218 -20.60 21.75 27.35
C SER A 218 -20.57 22.49 26.00
N ALA A 219 -19.78 22.01 25.04
CA ALA A 219 -19.62 22.68 23.73
C ALA A 219 -20.89 22.61 22.86
N GLY A 220 -21.83 21.73 23.18
CA GLY A 220 -23.13 21.64 22.51
C GLY A 220 -24.24 22.48 23.15
N LEU A 221 -23.98 23.21 24.23
CA LEU A 221 -25.01 23.95 24.95
C LEU A 221 -25.28 25.35 24.35
N PRO A 222 -26.54 25.84 24.35
CA PRO A 222 -27.76 25.10 24.67
C PRO A 222 -28.28 24.24 23.51
N PHE A 223 -27.79 24.46 22.29
CA PHE A 223 -28.20 23.73 21.10
C PHE A 223 -26.98 23.43 20.22
N GLY A 224 -26.66 22.15 20.05
CA GLY A 224 -25.51 21.69 19.26
C GLY A 224 -25.14 20.24 19.57
N THR A 225 -24.42 19.61 18.65
CA THR A 225 -23.82 18.29 18.85
C THR A 225 -22.31 18.48 18.96
N PRO A 226 -21.71 18.32 20.15
CA PRO A 226 -20.27 18.51 20.32
C PRO A 226 -19.50 17.43 19.56
N ARG A 227 -18.36 17.79 18.97
CA ARG A 227 -17.47 16.84 18.30
C ARG A 227 -16.61 16.11 19.33
N ARG A 228 -17.19 15.05 19.91
CA ARG A 228 -16.60 14.28 21.00
C ARG A 228 -15.54 13.26 20.55
N ASP A 229 -15.47 13.01 19.24
CA ASP A 229 -14.62 12.01 18.62
C ASP A 229 -13.56 12.67 17.73
N ASP A 230 -12.32 12.22 17.90
CA ASP A 230 -11.22 12.47 16.97
C ASP A 230 -10.71 11.13 16.43
N HIS A 231 -10.60 11.03 15.10
CA HIS A 231 -10.06 9.88 14.39
C HIS A 231 -8.96 10.39 13.48
N PHE A 232 -7.77 9.80 13.56
CA PHE A 232 -6.62 10.22 12.77
C PHE A 232 -5.91 9.04 12.12
N THR A 233 -5.11 9.35 11.10
CA THR A 233 -4.21 8.42 10.42
C THR A 233 -2.92 9.14 10.10
N LEU A 234 -1.80 8.59 10.56
CA LEU A 234 -0.45 9.04 10.23
C LEU A 234 0.24 7.94 9.46
N ALA A 235 0.94 8.28 8.39
CA ALA A 235 1.76 7.31 7.65
C ALA A 235 3.10 7.95 7.27
N SER A 236 4.18 7.21 7.46
CA SER A 236 5.54 7.65 7.13
C SER A 236 6.49 6.44 7.02
N THR A 237 7.77 6.71 6.82
CA THR A 237 8.86 5.73 6.87
C THR A 237 9.86 6.17 7.92
N ASN A 238 10.14 5.29 8.88
CA ASN A 238 11.23 5.50 9.84
C ASN A 238 12.56 5.28 9.09
N SER A 239 13.33 6.36 8.89
CA SER A 239 14.69 6.35 8.35
C SER A 239 15.73 5.97 9.39
#